data_AF-A0A0P1A5L3-F1
#
_entry.id   AF-A0A0P1A5L3-F1
#
_cell.length_a   1.000
_cell.length_b   1.000
_cell.length_c   1.000
_cell.angle_alpha   90.00
_cell.angle_beta   90.00
_cell.angle_gamma   90.00
#
_symmetry.space_group_name_H-M   'P 1'
#
loop_
_entity.id
_entity.type
_entity.pdbx_description
1 polymer ?
#
loop_
_entity_poly.entity_id
_entity_poly.type
_entity_poly.pdbx_seq_one_letter_code
_entity_poly.pdbx_strand_id
1 'polypeptide(L)'
;MVTLEDELRTKYVEELFQFALTSDDESFHNLLYTWLYERGHSHLLTSIRSPYIEEFLKHKDQDLLIKLHMDQHRYLLAAKIWWARAHEDTVGENEFTATSNLIVGKNLDIVKRQYYVSKSLGCLKSLEDVGEVSEAIKEVRDVLDVLQLQVRVLKTLEQQIMELETSSAVPNDDLEARKLDLEILTFKLLDASTLYNQFASKYSMWTECLQIIHVCKSEEGDVIASLWRKIIFSLLPPSSINSAFNAWRLDQCEKAGLSAMSSRSNANASFESGNWIGRMQCKLLRLGKSLYWEDDDRHSGAAAGMGELVFPVGFLADVLEWISLWYIRSTGIGAFTGSVASAAAIDATTFNWVLKLFLDVGVPHHVLLSCYEQLYREQSERLFREGWTLHLLQSMVAIITIWKKHVISSRAGKDQLAEFAACCPNVVDLCDGFITDLRATSQDGNGDAMALLDQIRRVKSDLINFRTFM
;
A
#
# COMPACT_ATOMS: atom_id res chain seq x y z
N MET A 1 -59.76 -37.91 -17.16
CA MET A 1 -58.49 -37.17 -16.99
C MET A 1 -57.53 -38.13 -16.31
N VAL A 2 -56.58 -38.71 -17.04
CA VAL A 2 -55.60 -39.64 -16.47
C VAL A 2 -54.57 -38.79 -15.74
N THR A 3 -54.64 -38.76 -14.41
CA THR A 3 -53.61 -38.15 -13.58
C THR A 3 -52.42 -39.10 -13.55
N LEU A 4 -51.46 -38.90 -14.44
CA LEU A 4 -50.15 -39.52 -14.33
C LEU A 4 -49.55 -39.16 -12.96
N GLU A 5 -49.11 -40.18 -12.22
CA GLU A 5 -48.30 -40.02 -11.02
C GLU A 5 -47.13 -39.08 -11.34
N ASP A 6 -46.83 -38.17 -10.41
CA ASP A 6 -45.94 -37.03 -10.67
C ASP A 6 -44.52 -37.48 -11.06
N GLU A 7 -44.07 -38.62 -10.51
CA GLU A 7 -42.80 -39.28 -10.82
C GLU A 7 -42.74 -39.81 -12.26
N LEU A 8 -43.82 -40.42 -12.76
CA LEU A 8 -43.90 -40.90 -14.14
C LEU A 8 -43.90 -39.72 -15.12
N ARG A 9 -44.56 -38.61 -14.75
CA ARG A 9 -44.57 -37.40 -15.58
C ARG A 9 -43.17 -36.80 -15.70
N THR A 10 -42.43 -36.70 -14.60
CA THR A 10 -41.06 -36.18 -14.61
C THR A 10 -40.16 -37.06 -15.48
N LYS A 11 -40.26 -38.38 -15.32
CA LYS A 11 -39.51 -39.34 -16.13
C LYS A 11 -39.76 -39.19 -17.63
N TYR A 12 -41.02 -39.09 -18.07
CA TYR A 12 -41.33 -38.92 -19.50
C TYR A 12 -40.84 -37.58 -20.05
N VAL A 13 -40.88 -36.51 -19.24
CA VAL A 13 -40.34 -35.21 -19.63
C VAL A 13 -38.81 -35.29 -19.80
N GLU A 14 -38.11 -35.96 -18.90
CA GLU A 14 -36.66 -36.18 -19.01
C GLU A 14 -36.31 -37.01 -20.25
N GLU A 15 -37.04 -38.11 -20.51
CA GLU A 15 -36.83 -38.95 -21.70
C GLU A 15 -37.06 -38.17 -23.00
N LEU A 16 -38.15 -37.39 -23.08
CA LEU A 16 -38.44 -36.55 -24.24
C LEU A 16 -37.36 -35.47 -24.43
N PHE A 17 -36.89 -34.88 -23.33
CA PHE A 17 -35.86 -33.85 -23.37
C PHE A 17 -34.52 -34.42 -23.84
N GLN A 18 -34.12 -35.59 -23.34
CA GLN A 18 -32.91 -36.29 -23.83
C GLN A 18 -33.04 -36.65 -25.30
N PHE A 19 -34.21 -37.16 -25.73
CA PHE A 19 -34.48 -37.45 -27.14
C PHE A 19 -34.34 -36.20 -28.02
N ALA A 20 -34.88 -35.06 -27.58
CA ALA A 20 -34.71 -33.78 -28.27
C ALA A 20 -33.23 -33.39 -28.37
N LEU A 21 -32.44 -33.59 -27.32
CA LEU A 21 -31.01 -33.27 -27.31
C LEU A 21 -30.14 -34.19 -28.18
N THR A 22 -30.64 -35.36 -28.57
CA THR A 22 -29.95 -36.28 -29.50
C THR A 22 -30.13 -35.93 -30.98
N SER A 23 -30.92 -34.90 -31.29
CA SER A 23 -31.07 -34.40 -32.66
C SER A 23 -29.74 -33.83 -33.18
N ASP A 24 -29.46 -33.99 -34.48
CA ASP A 24 -28.32 -33.33 -35.14
C ASP A 24 -28.72 -32.01 -35.83
N ASP A 25 -29.97 -31.56 -35.65
CA ASP A 25 -30.51 -30.34 -36.26
C ASP A 25 -30.22 -29.10 -35.40
N GLU A 26 -29.20 -28.33 -35.79
CA GLU A 26 -28.82 -27.06 -35.16
C GLU A 26 -29.98 -26.06 -35.05
N SER A 27 -30.86 -25.98 -36.05
CA SER A 27 -32.00 -25.06 -36.03
C SER A 27 -33.02 -25.45 -34.97
N PHE A 28 -33.25 -26.75 -34.80
CA PHE A 28 -34.07 -27.27 -33.71
C PHE A 28 -33.47 -26.95 -32.33
N HIS A 29 -32.16 -27.15 -32.16
CA HIS A 29 -31.45 -26.78 -30.93
C HIS A 29 -31.59 -25.29 -30.62
N ASN A 30 -31.39 -24.42 -31.61
CA ASN A 30 -31.56 -22.98 -31.45
C ASN A 30 -32.99 -22.60 -31.00
N LEU A 31 -34.02 -23.24 -31.57
CA LEU A 31 -35.40 -23.02 -31.16
C LEU A 31 -35.66 -23.48 -29.73
N LEU A 32 -35.20 -24.70 -29.38
CA LEU A 32 -35.34 -25.26 -28.04
C LEU A 32 -34.64 -24.40 -26.98
N TYR A 33 -33.41 -23.97 -27.25
CA TYR A 33 -32.65 -23.14 -26.32
C TYR A 33 -33.24 -21.75 -26.17
N THR A 34 -33.75 -21.15 -27.26
CA THR A 34 -34.48 -19.89 -27.20
C THR A 34 -35.71 -20.02 -26.30
N TRP A 35 -36.50 -21.10 -26.47
CA TRP A 35 -37.66 -21.36 -25.62
C TRP A 35 -37.30 -21.53 -24.14
N LEU A 36 -36.23 -22.28 -23.84
CA LEU A 36 -35.74 -22.46 -22.46
C LEU A 36 -35.28 -21.13 -21.85
N TYR A 37 -34.57 -20.32 -22.64
CA TYR A 37 -34.05 -19.02 -22.22
C TYR A 37 -35.17 -18.04 -21.90
N GLU A 38 -36.15 -17.88 -22.81
CA GLU A 38 -37.29 -16.98 -22.63
C GLU A 38 -38.19 -17.37 -21.44
N ARG A 39 -38.21 -18.65 -21.08
CA ARG A 39 -38.96 -19.18 -19.92
C ARG A 39 -38.17 -19.12 -18.61
N GLY A 40 -36.92 -18.65 -18.62
CA GLY A 40 -36.08 -18.55 -17.44
C GLY A 40 -35.53 -19.90 -16.94
N HIS A 41 -35.47 -20.92 -17.80
CA HIS A 41 -34.93 -22.25 -17.45
C HIS A 41 -33.39 -22.32 -17.53
N SER A 42 -32.71 -21.32 -16.95
CA SER A 42 -31.25 -21.18 -17.01
C SER A 42 -30.48 -22.37 -16.45
N HIS A 43 -31.01 -23.06 -15.42
CA HIS A 43 -30.38 -24.25 -14.86
C HIS A 43 -30.38 -25.44 -15.83
N LEU A 44 -31.42 -25.57 -16.66
CA LEU A 44 -31.43 -26.61 -17.71
C LEU A 44 -30.46 -26.24 -18.82
N LEU A 45 -30.37 -24.97 -19.20
CA LEU A 45 -29.39 -24.52 -20.20
C LEU A 45 -27.94 -24.82 -19.78
N THR A 46 -27.58 -24.65 -18.50
CA THR A 46 -26.21 -24.93 -18.04
C THR A 46 -25.91 -26.42 -17.85
N SER A 47 -26.94 -27.27 -17.70
CA SER A 47 -26.77 -28.73 -17.59
C SER A 47 -26.72 -29.47 -18.92
N ILE A 48 -27.15 -28.84 -20.02
CA ILE A 48 -27.14 -29.42 -21.37
C ILE A 48 -25.71 -29.72 -21.83
N ARG A 49 -25.52 -30.91 -22.40
CA ARG A 49 -24.29 -31.32 -23.09
C ARG A 49 -24.60 -31.55 -24.56
N SER A 50 -24.42 -30.51 -25.36
CA SER A 50 -24.66 -30.51 -26.80
C SER A 50 -23.56 -29.69 -27.49
N PRO A 51 -23.13 -30.04 -28.71
CA PRO A 51 -22.15 -29.24 -29.44
C PRO A 51 -22.66 -27.82 -29.79
N TYR A 52 -23.98 -27.61 -29.82
CA TYR A 52 -24.61 -26.35 -30.26
C TYR A 52 -24.84 -25.33 -29.12
N ILE A 53 -24.81 -25.75 -27.86
CA ILE A 53 -25.19 -24.89 -26.72
C ILE A 53 -24.20 -23.74 -26.50
N GLU A 54 -22.90 -23.98 -26.71
CA GLU A 54 -21.87 -22.97 -26.50
C GLU A 54 -22.00 -21.82 -27.49
N GLU A 55 -22.20 -22.13 -28.76
CA GLU A 55 -22.39 -21.13 -29.80
C GLU A 55 -23.67 -20.34 -29.59
N PHE A 56 -24.77 -20.99 -29.20
CA PHE A 56 -26.00 -20.32 -28.82
C PHE A 56 -25.78 -19.31 -27.67
N LEU A 57 -25.19 -19.76 -26.55
CA LEU A 57 -24.98 -18.91 -25.37
C LEU A 57 -23.96 -17.80 -25.64
N LYS A 58 -22.93 -18.03 -26.46
CA LYS A 58 -21.96 -17.01 -26.85
C LYS A 58 -22.63 -15.78 -27.48
N HIS A 59 -23.68 -16.00 -28.27
CA HIS A 59 -24.43 -14.93 -28.94
C HIS A 59 -25.56 -14.34 -28.08
N LYS A 60 -26.19 -15.16 -27.22
CA LYS A 60 -27.37 -14.76 -26.45
C LYS A 60 -27.06 -14.21 -25.07
N ASP A 61 -26.22 -14.93 -24.31
CA ASP A 61 -25.93 -14.64 -22.92
C ASP A 61 -24.60 -15.29 -22.51
N GLN A 62 -23.55 -14.47 -22.54
CA GLN A 62 -22.22 -14.92 -22.16
C GLN A 62 -22.10 -15.21 -20.65
N ASP A 63 -22.97 -14.68 -19.78
CA ASP A 63 -22.93 -14.98 -18.33
C ASP A 63 -23.40 -16.41 -18.07
N LEU A 64 -24.42 -16.85 -18.80
CA LEU A 64 -24.83 -18.26 -18.81
C LEU A 64 -23.78 -19.17 -19.42
N LEU A 65 -23.05 -18.73 -20.46
CA LEU A 65 -21.94 -19.49 -21.02
C LEU A 65 -20.83 -19.73 -19.98
N ILE A 66 -20.45 -18.68 -19.24
CA ILE A 66 -19.48 -18.78 -18.16
C ILE A 66 -19.99 -19.75 -17.09
N LYS A 67 -21.25 -19.61 -16.68
CA LYS A 67 -21.86 -20.51 -15.68
C LYS A 67 -21.84 -21.97 -16.15
N LEU A 68 -22.17 -22.23 -17.41
CA LEU A 68 -22.08 -23.56 -18.04
C LEU A 68 -20.65 -24.11 -17.95
N HIS A 69 -19.63 -23.31 -18.26
CA HIS A 69 -18.23 -23.77 -18.15
C HIS A 69 -17.83 -24.04 -16.70
N MET A 70 -18.27 -23.22 -15.74
CA MET A 70 -18.01 -23.42 -14.31
C MET A 70 -18.66 -24.70 -13.79
N ASP A 71 -19.94 -24.94 -14.11
CA ASP A 71 -20.69 -26.15 -13.73
C ASP A 71 -20.07 -27.43 -14.30
N GLN A 72 -19.36 -27.31 -15.42
CA GLN A 72 -18.66 -28.42 -16.09
C GLN A 72 -17.18 -28.51 -15.74
N HIS A 73 -16.71 -27.75 -14.73
CA HIS A 73 -15.29 -27.69 -14.31
C HIS A 73 -14.31 -27.25 -15.41
N ARG A 74 -14.78 -26.54 -16.44
CA ARG A 74 -13.97 -26.00 -17.54
C ARG A 74 -13.49 -24.58 -17.22
N TYR A 75 -12.80 -24.44 -16.09
CA TYR A 75 -12.40 -23.14 -15.53
C TYR A 75 -11.52 -22.30 -16.48
N LEU A 76 -10.69 -22.95 -17.31
CA LEU A 76 -9.86 -22.26 -18.29
C LEU A 76 -10.70 -21.52 -19.35
N LEU A 77 -11.80 -22.12 -19.82
CA LEU A 77 -12.69 -21.48 -20.80
C LEU A 77 -13.45 -20.31 -20.16
N ALA A 78 -13.95 -20.50 -18.94
CA ALA A 78 -14.56 -19.43 -18.17
C ALA A 78 -13.60 -18.24 -17.95
N ALA A 79 -12.33 -18.53 -17.59
CA ALA A 79 -11.29 -17.53 -17.43
C ALA A 79 -11.03 -16.74 -18.72
N LYS A 80 -10.93 -17.43 -19.86
CA LYS A 80 -10.73 -16.80 -21.18
C LYS A 80 -11.87 -15.85 -21.56
N ILE A 81 -13.12 -16.20 -21.25
CA ILE A 81 -14.26 -15.31 -21.52
C ILE A 81 -14.19 -14.06 -20.63
N TRP A 82 -13.94 -14.22 -19.32
CA TRP A 82 -13.76 -13.08 -18.42
C TRP A 82 -12.61 -12.17 -18.86
N TRP A 83 -11.48 -12.77 -19.27
CA TRP A 83 -10.32 -12.06 -19.79
C TRP A 83 -10.66 -11.25 -21.05
N ALA A 84 -11.31 -11.89 -22.02
CA ALA A 84 -11.71 -11.24 -23.28
C ALA A 84 -12.63 -10.04 -23.02
N ARG A 85 -13.63 -10.19 -22.14
CA ARG A 85 -14.52 -9.08 -21.76
C ARG A 85 -13.80 -7.93 -21.08
N ALA A 86 -12.76 -8.21 -20.29
CA ALA A 86 -11.99 -7.15 -19.65
C ALA A 86 -11.18 -6.30 -20.65
N HIS A 87 -10.83 -6.88 -21.80
CA HIS A 87 -10.02 -6.26 -22.85
C HIS A 87 -10.83 -5.84 -24.09
N GLU A 88 -12.14 -6.02 -24.05
CA GLU A 88 -13.02 -5.60 -25.14
C GLU A 88 -13.09 -4.07 -25.18
N ASP A 89 -12.47 -3.49 -26.19
CA ASP A 89 -12.63 -2.08 -26.55
C ASP A 89 -13.65 -2.01 -27.69
N THR A 90 -14.59 -1.06 -27.60
CA THR A 90 -15.60 -0.83 -28.65
C THR A 90 -15.00 -0.25 -29.95
N VAL A 91 -13.69 -0.02 -29.98
CA VAL A 91 -12.94 0.49 -31.12
C VAL A 91 -12.41 -0.69 -31.93
N GLY A 92 -13.13 -1.06 -33.00
CA GLY A 92 -12.52 -1.84 -34.08
C GLY A 92 -11.37 -1.04 -34.71
N GLU A 93 -10.37 -1.74 -35.27
CA GLU A 93 -9.11 -1.19 -35.84
C GLU A 93 -9.26 -0.09 -36.92
N ASN A 94 -10.49 0.31 -37.28
CA ASN A 94 -10.79 1.31 -38.29
C ASN A 94 -11.53 2.51 -37.67
N GLU A 95 -10.82 3.53 -37.20
CA GLU A 95 -11.13 4.94 -37.54
C GLU A 95 -10.13 5.92 -36.91
N PHE A 96 -9.26 6.44 -37.78
CA PHE A 96 -8.34 7.53 -37.51
C PHE A 96 -9.08 8.87 -37.67
N THR A 97 -9.93 9.26 -36.70
CA THR A 97 -10.50 10.62 -36.69
C THR A 97 -10.81 11.11 -35.29
N ALA A 98 -10.39 12.36 -35.04
CA ALA A 98 -10.35 13.04 -33.75
C ALA A 98 -11.74 13.34 -33.14
N THR A 99 -12.46 12.31 -32.72
CA THR A 99 -13.62 12.40 -31.83
C THR A 99 -13.47 11.40 -30.67
N SER A 100 -12.25 11.35 -30.11
CA SER A 100 -11.74 10.25 -29.28
C SER A 100 -12.47 10.06 -27.95
N ASN A 101 -13.03 11.10 -27.33
CA ASN A 101 -13.54 11.00 -25.94
C ASN A 101 -14.94 10.39 -25.87
N LEU A 102 -15.82 10.70 -26.83
CA LEU A 102 -17.18 10.14 -26.90
C LEU A 102 -17.17 8.63 -27.21
N ILE A 103 -16.15 8.17 -27.92
CA ILE A 103 -15.98 6.75 -28.29
C ILE A 103 -15.41 5.98 -27.09
N VAL A 104 -14.46 6.57 -26.37
CA VAL A 104 -13.88 6.01 -25.14
C VAL A 104 -14.97 5.76 -24.08
N GLY A 105 -15.94 6.67 -23.89
CA GLY A 105 -17.04 6.48 -22.93
C GLY A 105 -18.00 5.30 -23.19
N LYS A 106 -17.90 4.62 -24.34
CA LYS A 106 -18.66 3.39 -24.63
C LYS A 106 -17.97 2.13 -24.13
N ASN A 107 -16.69 2.22 -23.80
CA ASN A 107 -15.93 1.10 -23.27
C ASN A 107 -16.36 0.73 -21.86
N LEU A 108 -15.95 -0.46 -21.41
CA LEU A 108 -16.12 -0.85 -20.02
C LEU A 108 -15.31 0.05 -19.09
N ASP A 109 -15.98 0.51 -18.04
CA ASP A 109 -15.37 1.17 -16.90
C ASP A 109 -14.28 0.30 -16.25
N ILE A 110 -13.20 0.95 -15.80
CA ILE A 110 -12.00 0.30 -15.28
C ILE A 110 -12.27 -0.54 -14.02
N VAL A 111 -13.24 -0.17 -13.18
CA VAL A 111 -13.64 -0.96 -12.00
C VAL A 111 -14.33 -2.25 -12.44
N LYS A 112 -15.15 -2.21 -13.50
CA LYS A 112 -15.73 -3.43 -14.08
C LYS A 112 -14.67 -4.32 -14.73
N ARG A 113 -13.71 -3.73 -15.45
CA ARG A 113 -12.58 -4.49 -16.03
C ARG A 113 -11.76 -5.17 -14.93
N GLN A 114 -11.42 -4.46 -13.86
CA GLN A 114 -10.76 -5.02 -12.68
C GLN A 114 -11.54 -6.20 -12.09
N TYR A 115 -12.87 -6.07 -11.98
CA TYR A 115 -13.72 -7.16 -11.52
C TYR A 115 -13.65 -8.39 -12.44
N TYR A 116 -13.69 -8.22 -13.76
CA TYR A 116 -13.59 -9.34 -14.70
C TYR A 116 -12.21 -10.00 -14.69
N VAL A 117 -11.11 -9.23 -14.62
CA VAL A 117 -9.76 -9.79 -14.46
C VAL A 117 -9.65 -10.56 -13.14
N SER A 118 -10.20 -10.05 -12.05
CA SER A 118 -10.26 -10.75 -10.76
C SER A 118 -11.04 -12.07 -10.84
N LYS A 119 -12.16 -12.10 -11.57
CA LYS A 119 -12.92 -13.34 -11.83
C LYS A 119 -12.15 -14.34 -12.68
N SER A 120 -11.43 -13.87 -13.70
CA SER A 120 -10.53 -14.71 -14.50
C SER A 120 -9.47 -15.36 -13.61
N LEU A 121 -8.80 -14.57 -12.76
CA LEU A 121 -7.80 -15.08 -11.82
C LEU A 121 -8.37 -16.13 -10.86
N GLY A 122 -9.60 -15.91 -10.34
CA GLY A 122 -10.28 -16.87 -9.48
C GLY A 122 -10.55 -18.21 -10.17
N CYS A 123 -10.92 -18.19 -11.46
CA CYS A 123 -11.10 -19.39 -12.26
C CYS A 123 -9.76 -20.12 -12.47
N LEU A 124 -8.70 -19.40 -12.83
CA LEU A 124 -7.38 -20.01 -13.04
C LEU A 124 -6.81 -20.64 -11.77
N LYS A 125 -7.01 -20.01 -10.60
CA LYS A 125 -6.59 -20.58 -9.31
C LYS A 125 -7.35 -21.86 -8.92
N SER A 126 -8.47 -22.16 -9.58
CA SER A 126 -9.27 -23.37 -9.33
C SER A 126 -8.80 -24.56 -10.18
N LEU A 127 -7.76 -24.40 -11.01
CA LEU A 127 -7.17 -25.47 -11.80
C LEU A 127 -6.13 -26.24 -10.98
N GLU A 128 -6.15 -27.57 -11.08
CA GLU A 128 -5.23 -28.47 -10.36
C GLU A 128 -3.88 -28.65 -11.08
N ASP A 129 -3.83 -28.40 -12.40
CA ASP A 129 -2.62 -28.53 -13.23
C ASP A 129 -1.89 -27.18 -13.35
N VAL A 130 -0.71 -27.11 -12.74
CA VAL A 130 -0.01 -25.85 -12.44
C VAL A 130 0.92 -25.40 -13.56
N GLY A 131 1.34 -26.30 -14.47
CA GLY A 131 2.44 -26.05 -15.41
C GLY A 131 2.18 -24.90 -16.40
N GLU A 132 1.30 -25.12 -17.38
CA GLU A 132 0.95 -24.12 -18.40
C GLU A 132 0.09 -22.97 -17.83
N VAL A 133 -0.65 -23.25 -16.75
CA VAL A 133 -1.54 -22.29 -16.09
C VAL A 133 -0.75 -21.26 -15.27
N SER A 134 0.47 -21.58 -14.83
CA SER A 134 1.29 -20.68 -14.02
C SER A 134 1.63 -19.38 -14.75
N GLU A 135 1.97 -19.44 -16.04
CA GLU A 135 2.26 -18.24 -16.85
C GLU A 135 1.01 -17.39 -17.03
N ALA A 136 -0.13 -18.01 -17.34
CA ALA A 136 -1.41 -17.31 -17.45
C ALA A 136 -1.85 -16.67 -16.12
N ILE A 137 -1.66 -17.36 -14.98
CA ILE A 137 -1.93 -16.80 -13.65
C ILE A 137 -1.06 -15.57 -13.40
N LYS A 138 0.21 -15.64 -13.78
CA LYS A 138 1.15 -14.51 -13.63
C LYS A 138 0.71 -13.34 -14.49
N GLU A 139 0.44 -13.55 -15.77
CA GLU A 139 -0.03 -12.49 -16.69
C GLU A 139 -1.31 -11.82 -16.18
N VAL A 140 -2.30 -12.62 -15.76
CA VAL A 140 -3.57 -12.10 -15.25
C VAL A 140 -3.36 -11.32 -13.94
N ARG A 141 -2.41 -11.74 -13.09
CA ARG A 141 -2.05 -11.03 -11.86
C ARG A 141 -1.36 -9.70 -12.16
N ASP A 142 -0.38 -9.71 -13.05
CA ASP A 142 0.35 -8.49 -13.44
C ASP A 142 -0.62 -7.43 -14.00
N VAL A 143 -1.58 -7.83 -14.86
CA VAL A 143 -2.64 -6.93 -15.35
C VAL A 143 -3.57 -6.48 -14.23
N LEU A 144 -3.96 -7.37 -13.31
CA LEU A 144 -4.80 -7.01 -12.17
C LEU A 144 -4.13 -5.95 -11.28
N ASP A 145 -2.82 -6.06 -11.07
CA ASP A 145 -2.05 -5.11 -10.25
C ASP A 145 -2.01 -3.73 -10.91
N VAL A 146 -1.78 -3.66 -12.23
CA VAL A 146 -1.85 -2.39 -12.98
C VAL A 146 -3.27 -1.80 -12.94
N LEU A 147 -4.32 -2.62 -13.08
CA LEU A 147 -5.71 -2.16 -12.95
C LEU A 147 -6.00 -1.61 -11.55
N GLN A 148 -5.46 -2.23 -10.51
CA GLN A 148 -5.57 -1.72 -9.14
C GLN A 148 -4.89 -0.36 -8.98
N LEU A 149 -3.69 -0.18 -9.55
CA LEU A 149 -3.03 1.12 -9.58
C LEU A 149 -3.88 2.18 -10.31
N GLN A 150 -4.42 1.83 -11.48
CA GLN A 150 -5.25 2.74 -12.25
C GLN A 150 -6.50 3.17 -11.49
N VAL A 151 -7.20 2.24 -10.82
CA VAL A 151 -8.36 2.55 -9.96
C VAL A 151 -7.98 3.47 -8.79
N ARG A 152 -6.79 3.32 -8.20
CA ARG A 152 -6.31 4.21 -7.13
C ARG A 152 -6.03 5.62 -7.64
N VAL A 153 -5.36 5.75 -8.79
CA VAL A 153 -5.10 7.04 -9.43
C VAL A 153 -6.43 7.72 -9.81
N LEU A 154 -7.36 6.97 -10.40
CA LEU A 154 -8.70 7.45 -10.74
C LEU A 154 -9.41 8.06 -9.52
N LYS A 155 -9.58 7.28 -8.44
CA LYS A 155 -10.25 7.73 -7.21
C LYS A 155 -9.57 8.94 -6.56
N THR A 156 -8.25 9.01 -6.64
CA THR A 156 -7.49 10.15 -6.12
C THR A 156 -7.74 11.40 -6.97
N LEU A 157 -7.84 11.27 -8.30
CA LEU A 157 -8.17 12.37 -9.19
C LEU A 157 -9.61 12.86 -8.96
N GLU A 158 -10.58 11.93 -8.84
CA GLU A 158 -11.98 12.25 -8.52
C GLU A 158 -12.08 13.08 -7.23
N GLN A 159 -11.39 12.65 -6.18
CA GLN A 159 -11.37 13.35 -4.90
C GLN A 159 -10.77 14.76 -5.03
N GLN A 160 -9.66 14.92 -5.75
CA GLN A 160 -9.07 16.23 -6.00
C GLN A 160 -10.00 17.14 -6.80
N ILE A 161 -10.72 16.60 -7.81
CA ILE A 161 -11.70 17.36 -8.59
C ILE A 161 -12.83 17.86 -7.68
N MET A 162 -13.40 16.99 -6.83
CA MET A 162 -14.46 17.37 -5.88
C MET A 162 -14.00 18.46 -4.89
N GLU A 163 -12.77 18.38 -4.39
CA GLU A 163 -12.18 19.41 -3.52
C GLU A 163 -11.98 20.75 -4.24
N LEU A 164 -11.65 20.74 -5.54
CA LEU A 164 -11.48 21.95 -6.32
C LEU A 164 -12.83 22.60 -6.65
N GLU A 165 -13.85 21.81 -7.01
CA GLU A 165 -15.21 22.28 -7.31
C GLU A 165 -15.86 22.98 -6.10
N THR A 166 -15.63 22.47 -4.90
CA THR A 166 -16.14 23.09 -3.65
C THR A 166 -15.39 24.37 -3.27
N SER A 167 -14.18 24.58 -3.78
CA SER A 167 -13.30 25.69 -3.38
C SER A 167 -13.44 26.98 -4.23
N SER A 168 -14.29 26.98 -5.27
CA SER A 168 -14.66 28.14 -6.14
C SER A 168 -13.53 29.03 -6.67
N ALA A 169 -12.26 28.62 -6.60
CA ALA A 169 -11.10 29.50 -6.78
C ALA A 169 -10.11 29.07 -7.88
N VAL A 170 -10.47 28.09 -8.72
CA VAL A 170 -9.58 27.53 -9.75
C VAL A 170 -10.04 28.01 -11.14
N PRO A 171 -9.13 28.42 -12.04
CA PRO A 171 -9.49 28.72 -13.43
C PRO A 171 -10.13 27.50 -14.10
N ASN A 172 -11.20 27.75 -14.86
CA ASN A 172 -12.08 26.72 -15.43
C ASN A 172 -11.30 25.70 -16.31
N ASP A 173 -10.23 26.15 -16.98
CA ASP A 173 -9.47 25.34 -17.93
C ASP A 173 -8.70 24.18 -17.28
N ASP A 174 -8.14 24.36 -16.08
CA ASP A 174 -7.42 23.29 -15.35
C ASP A 174 -8.37 22.19 -14.85
N LEU A 175 -9.59 22.58 -14.48
CA LEU A 175 -10.63 21.66 -14.04
C LEU A 175 -11.13 20.81 -15.21
N GLU A 176 -11.36 21.42 -16.36
CA GLU A 176 -11.78 20.70 -17.57
C GLU A 176 -10.69 19.74 -18.06
N ALA A 177 -9.41 20.15 -18.03
CA ALA A 177 -8.30 19.24 -18.33
C ALA A 177 -8.26 18.02 -17.40
N ARG A 178 -8.52 18.20 -16.10
CA ARG A 178 -8.60 17.09 -15.13
C ARG A 178 -9.79 16.16 -15.41
N LYS A 179 -10.94 16.69 -15.82
CA LYS A 179 -12.11 15.89 -16.19
C LYS A 179 -11.87 15.06 -17.46
N LEU A 180 -11.17 15.61 -18.45
CA LEU A 180 -10.76 14.85 -19.64
C LEU A 180 -9.81 13.70 -19.28
N ASP A 181 -8.81 13.97 -18.44
CA ASP A 181 -7.90 12.93 -17.95
C ASP A 181 -8.63 11.87 -17.11
N LEU A 182 -9.68 12.26 -16.38
CA LEU A 182 -10.56 11.36 -15.65
C LEU A 182 -11.28 10.40 -16.61
N GLU A 183 -11.88 10.89 -17.70
CA GLU A 183 -12.52 10.03 -18.71
C GLU A 183 -11.54 9.00 -19.30
N ILE A 184 -10.31 9.42 -19.58
CA ILE A 184 -9.27 8.51 -20.09
C ILE A 184 -8.95 7.43 -19.04
N LEU A 185 -8.74 7.81 -17.78
CA LEU A 185 -8.49 6.87 -16.68
C LEU A 185 -9.66 5.90 -16.44
N THR A 186 -10.89 6.32 -16.70
CA THR A 186 -12.08 5.50 -16.47
C THR A 186 -12.25 4.40 -17.52
N PHE A 187 -11.91 4.69 -18.77
CA PHE A 187 -12.39 3.86 -19.90
C PHE A 187 -11.29 3.25 -20.78
N LYS A 188 -10.04 3.72 -20.67
CA LYS A 188 -8.89 3.20 -21.42
C LYS A 188 -7.99 2.37 -20.51
N LEU A 189 -7.54 1.20 -20.98
CA LEU A 189 -6.49 0.44 -20.29
C LEU A 189 -5.14 1.14 -20.46
N LEU A 190 -4.46 1.43 -19.34
CA LEU A 190 -3.18 2.13 -19.32
C LEU A 190 -2.10 1.26 -18.69
N ASP A 191 -0.88 1.38 -19.19
CA ASP A 191 0.29 0.78 -18.56
C ASP A 191 0.78 1.63 -17.36
N ALA A 192 1.61 1.02 -16.51
CA ALA A 192 2.11 1.67 -15.30
C ALA A 192 2.98 2.92 -15.55
N SER A 193 3.75 2.96 -16.64
CA SER A 193 4.57 4.12 -16.99
C SER A 193 3.70 5.31 -17.42
N THR A 194 2.65 5.04 -18.19
CA THR A 194 1.64 6.03 -18.57
C THR A 194 0.91 6.56 -17.33
N LEU A 195 0.47 5.68 -16.42
CA LEU A 195 -0.15 6.07 -15.14
C LEU A 195 0.76 6.99 -14.32
N TYR A 196 2.06 6.66 -14.24
CA TYR A 196 3.02 7.45 -13.49
C TYR A 196 3.25 8.84 -14.13
N ASN A 197 3.61 8.88 -15.41
CA ASN A 197 4.08 10.09 -16.08
C ASN A 197 2.94 11.04 -16.44
N GLN A 198 1.83 10.53 -16.97
CA GLN A 198 0.76 11.37 -17.52
C GLN A 198 -0.28 11.75 -16.46
N PHE A 199 -0.37 11.03 -15.34
CA PHE A 199 -1.41 11.26 -14.32
C PHE A 199 -0.82 11.50 -12.93
N ALA A 200 -0.20 10.49 -12.31
CA ALA A 200 0.21 10.57 -10.91
C ALA A 200 1.25 11.68 -10.65
N SER A 201 2.30 11.75 -11.48
CA SER A 201 3.32 12.79 -11.41
C SER A 201 2.76 14.17 -11.78
N LYS A 202 2.01 14.26 -12.88
CA LYS A 202 1.35 15.49 -13.37
C LYS A 202 0.50 16.15 -12.29
N TYR A 203 -0.28 15.38 -11.55
CA TYR A 203 -1.20 15.87 -10.52
C TYR A 203 -0.65 15.80 -9.09
N SER A 204 0.67 15.61 -8.93
CA SER A 204 1.34 15.57 -7.62
C SER A 204 0.75 14.52 -6.66
N MET A 205 0.33 13.38 -7.18
CA MET A 205 -0.19 12.24 -6.41
C MET A 205 0.97 11.38 -5.89
N TRP A 206 1.84 11.95 -5.05
CA TRP A 206 3.10 11.30 -4.66
C TRP A 206 2.91 9.96 -3.95
N THR A 207 1.79 9.79 -3.23
CA THR A 207 1.38 8.50 -2.65
C THR A 207 1.19 7.44 -3.74
N GLU A 208 0.49 7.78 -4.82
CA GLU A 208 0.24 6.84 -5.92
C GLU A 208 1.50 6.60 -6.76
N CYS A 209 2.38 7.61 -6.91
CA CYS A 209 3.71 7.44 -7.49
C CYS A 209 4.51 6.34 -6.77
N LEU A 210 4.55 6.36 -5.42
CA LEU A 210 5.23 5.32 -4.64
C LEU A 210 4.58 3.94 -4.82
N GLN A 211 3.25 3.87 -4.89
CA GLN A 211 2.53 2.61 -5.12
C GLN A 211 2.84 2.02 -6.50
N ILE A 212 2.90 2.85 -7.54
CA ILE A 212 3.27 2.42 -8.88
C ILE A 212 4.70 1.89 -8.90
N ILE A 213 5.66 2.61 -8.29
CA ILE A 213 7.06 2.17 -8.17
C ILE A 213 7.15 0.82 -7.43
N HIS A 214 6.38 0.65 -6.35
CA HIS A 214 6.35 -0.58 -5.56
C HIS A 214 5.86 -1.78 -6.37
N VAL A 215 4.71 -1.67 -7.04
CA VAL A 215 4.17 -2.74 -7.88
C VAL A 215 5.09 -3.05 -9.07
N CYS A 216 5.69 -2.03 -9.67
CA CYS A 216 6.63 -2.21 -10.78
C CYS A 216 8.02 -2.71 -10.36
N LYS A 217 8.29 -2.79 -9.05
CA LYS A 217 9.60 -3.21 -8.50
C LYS A 217 10.77 -2.40 -9.05
N SER A 218 10.58 -1.08 -9.25
CA SER A 218 11.65 -0.20 -9.74
C SER A 218 12.59 0.24 -8.61
N GLU A 219 13.89 0.16 -8.85
CA GLU A 219 14.96 0.47 -7.88
C GLU A 219 15.49 1.90 -8.04
N GLU A 220 14.60 2.89 -8.00
CA GLU A 220 14.96 4.30 -8.16
C GLU A 220 15.07 5.01 -6.81
N GLY A 221 16.14 4.70 -6.05
CA GLY A 221 16.33 5.20 -4.68
C GLY A 221 16.22 6.73 -4.55
N ASP A 222 16.78 7.50 -5.48
CA ASP A 222 16.73 8.97 -5.47
C ASP A 222 15.31 9.50 -5.72
N VAL A 223 14.55 8.87 -6.61
CA VAL A 223 13.17 9.24 -6.92
C VAL A 223 12.27 8.91 -5.73
N ILE A 224 12.44 7.73 -5.12
CA ILE A 224 11.73 7.31 -3.91
C ILE A 224 11.99 8.30 -2.78
N ALA A 225 13.26 8.64 -2.52
CA ALA A 225 13.63 9.62 -1.50
C ALA A 225 13.00 11.00 -1.78
N SER A 226 13.02 11.45 -3.04
CA SER A 226 12.38 12.71 -3.44
C SER A 226 10.86 12.71 -3.21
N LEU A 227 10.16 11.64 -3.55
CA LEU A 227 8.72 11.48 -3.30
C LEU A 227 8.40 11.49 -1.81
N TRP A 228 9.18 10.80 -0.99
CA TRP A 228 9.02 10.84 0.47
C TRP A 228 9.25 12.24 1.04
N ARG A 229 10.25 12.98 0.55
CA ARG A 229 10.43 14.39 0.93
C ARG A 229 9.18 15.20 0.58
N LYS A 230 8.64 15.07 -0.65
CA LYS A 230 7.41 15.77 -1.04
C LYS A 230 6.26 15.48 -0.07
N ILE A 231 6.04 14.21 0.27
CA ILE A 231 4.99 13.80 1.22
C ILE A 231 5.23 14.41 2.61
N ILE A 232 6.42 14.24 3.19
CA ILE A 232 6.73 14.69 4.55
C ILE A 232 6.63 16.21 4.64
N PHE A 233 7.29 16.94 3.74
CA PHE A 233 7.38 18.40 3.82
C PHE A 233 6.09 19.12 3.38
N SER A 234 5.21 18.47 2.61
CA SER A 234 3.86 18.99 2.36
C SER A 234 2.98 19.02 3.61
N LEU A 235 3.23 18.11 4.56
CA LEU A 235 2.48 17.99 5.82
C LEU A 235 3.07 18.86 6.94
N LEU A 236 4.30 19.36 6.76
CA LEU A 236 5.04 20.06 7.80
C LEU A 236 4.79 21.57 7.77
N PRO A 237 4.07 22.16 8.76
CA PRO A 237 3.83 23.60 8.79
C PRO A 237 5.10 24.40 9.11
N PRO A 238 5.13 25.71 8.80
CA PRO A 238 6.19 26.60 9.26
C PRO A 238 6.13 26.78 10.78
N SER A 239 7.27 27.15 11.37
CA SER A 239 7.39 27.58 12.77
C SER A 239 7.07 29.07 12.90
N SER A 240 6.37 29.45 13.97
CA SER A 240 6.12 30.86 14.29
C SER A 240 7.28 31.53 15.02
N ILE A 241 8.23 30.76 15.57
CA ILE A 241 9.28 31.24 16.48
C ILE A 241 10.70 30.92 16.01
N ASN A 242 10.89 29.92 15.15
CA ASN A 242 12.19 29.38 14.79
C ASN A 242 12.50 29.62 13.30
N SER A 243 13.23 30.70 13.02
CA SER A 243 13.63 31.08 11.65
C SER A 243 14.63 30.10 11.04
N ALA A 244 15.52 29.52 11.85
CA ALA A 244 16.49 28.52 11.40
C ALA A 244 15.79 27.23 10.93
N PHE A 245 14.77 26.78 11.66
CA PHE A 245 13.91 25.68 11.23
C PHE A 245 13.22 26.01 9.90
N ASN A 246 12.65 27.22 9.76
CA ASN A 246 11.99 27.62 8.53
C ASN A 246 12.94 27.65 7.32
N ALA A 247 14.18 28.14 7.51
CA ALA A 247 15.20 28.12 6.47
C ALA A 247 15.59 26.69 6.08
N TRP A 248 15.81 25.81 7.06
CA TRP A 248 16.05 24.39 6.81
C TRP A 248 14.89 23.73 6.08
N ARG A 249 13.65 23.95 6.53
CA ARG A 249 12.43 23.42 5.90
C ARG A 249 12.32 23.87 4.44
N LEU A 250 12.61 25.13 4.15
CA LEU A 250 12.60 25.66 2.77
C LEU A 250 13.65 24.98 1.90
N ASP A 251 14.88 24.80 2.37
CA ASP A 251 15.92 24.03 1.66
C ASP A 251 15.46 22.58 1.37
N GLN A 252 14.77 21.94 2.32
CA GLN A 252 14.23 20.60 2.09
C GLN A 252 13.06 20.58 1.09
N CYS A 253 12.21 21.60 1.09
CA CYS A 253 11.17 21.77 0.07
C CYS A 253 11.76 21.99 -1.32
N GLU A 254 12.80 22.81 -1.44
CA GLU A 254 13.52 23.05 -2.70
C GLU A 254 14.17 21.79 -3.23
N LYS A 255 14.86 21.01 -2.37
CA LYS A 255 15.40 19.69 -2.71
C LYS A 255 14.34 18.70 -3.17
N ALA A 256 13.13 18.83 -2.63
CA ALA A 256 11.98 18.03 -3.04
C ALA A 256 11.30 18.54 -4.32
N GLY A 257 11.69 19.70 -4.85
CA GLY A 257 11.01 20.36 -5.98
C GLY A 257 9.60 20.84 -5.63
N LEU A 258 9.32 21.13 -4.35
CA LEU A 258 8.06 21.74 -3.91
C LEU A 258 8.13 23.26 -4.10
N SER A 259 7.13 23.85 -4.76
CA SER A 259 7.02 25.31 -4.85
C SER A 259 6.58 25.90 -3.50
N ALA A 260 7.15 27.05 -3.13
CA ALA A 260 6.84 27.77 -1.88
C ALA A 260 5.33 28.10 -1.73
N MET A 261 4.59 28.17 -2.84
CA MET A 261 3.15 28.44 -2.89
C MET A 261 2.25 27.21 -2.71
N SER A 262 2.76 25.98 -2.85
CA SER A 262 1.93 24.76 -2.75
C SER A 262 1.54 24.39 -1.32
N SER A 263 2.18 24.99 -0.32
CA SER A 263 1.69 24.99 1.06
C SER A 263 0.48 25.92 1.17
N ARG A 264 -0.69 25.48 0.69
CA ARG A 264 -2.00 25.83 1.26
C ARG A 264 -2.12 25.27 2.69
N SER A 265 -1.06 25.41 3.49
CA SER A 265 -1.12 25.15 4.91
C SER A 265 -2.14 26.12 5.45
N ASN A 266 -3.20 25.59 6.07
CA ASN A 266 -4.12 26.37 6.90
C ASN A 266 -3.32 27.46 7.61
N ALA A 267 -3.65 28.72 7.38
CA ALA A 267 -2.93 29.87 7.95
C ALA A 267 -2.82 29.83 9.49
N ASN A 268 -3.50 28.88 10.13
CA ASN A 268 -3.55 28.65 11.57
C ASN A 268 -2.71 27.43 12.04
N ALA A 269 -1.99 26.75 11.16
CA ALA A 269 -1.15 25.60 11.54
C ALA A 269 0.29 26.06 11.86
N SER A 270 0.66 26.03 13.14
CA SER A 270 2.04 26.27 13.60
C SER A 270 2.77 24.95 13.87
N PHE A 271 4.06 24.88 13.58
CA PHE A 271 4.92 23.74 13.91
C PHE A 271 4.86 23.35 15.40
N GLU A 272 4.82 24.35 16.27
CA GLU A 272 4.80 24.20 17.73
C GLU A 272 3.51 23.54 18.22
N SER A 273 2.43 23.60 17.45
CA SER A 273 1.13 23.05 17.85
C SER A 273 1.12 21.52 17.96
N GLY A 274 2.09 20.83 17.35
CA GLY A 274 2.15 19.36 17.33
C GLY A 274 1.04 18.66 16.55
N ASN A 275 -0.01 19.36 16.12
CA ASN A 275 -1.17 18.80 15.39
C ASN A 275 -0.78 18.10 14.09
N TRP A 276 0.34 18.49 13.48
CA TRP A 276 0.87 17.88 12.27
C TRP A 276 1.41 16.46 12.53
N ILE A 277 1.87 16.14 13.75
CA ILE A 277 2.46 14.84 14.12
C ILE A 277 1.44 13.73 13.87
N GLY A 278 0.22 13.87 14.40
CA GLY A 278 -0.82 12.86 14.23
C GLY A 278 -1.25 12.66 12.77
N ARG A 279 -1.28 13.74 11.96
CA ARG A 279 -1.59 13.66 10.53
C ARG A 279 -0.47 12.96 9.76
N MET A 280 0.77 13.31 10.07
CA MET A 280 1.97 12.70 9.50
C MET A 280 2.02 11.21 9.84
N GLN A 281 1.91 10.85 11.12
CA GLN A 281 1.85 9.45 11.56
C GLN A 281 0.74 8.67 10.85
N CYS A 282 -0.49 9.20 10.82
CA CYS A 282 -1.59 8.52 10.13
C CYS A 282 -1.29 8.26 8.66
N LYS A 283 -0.74 9.25 7.94
CA LYS A 283 -0.41 9.13 6.51
C LYS A 283 0.74 8.16 6.27
N LEU A 284 1.84 8.30 7.02
CA LEU A 284 3.02 7.44 6.91
C LEU A 284 2.74 6.00 7.34
N LEU A 285 1.90 5.79 8.36
CA LEU A 285 1.52 4.45 8.83
C LEU A 285 0.72 3.70 7.75
N ARG A 286 -0.26 4.36 7.14
CA ARG A 286 -1.06 3.76 6.05
C ARG A 286 -0.19 3.41 4.85
N LEU A 287 0.74 4.30 4.49
CA LEU A 287 1.69 4.06 3.41
C LEU A 287 2.66 2.93 3.76
N GLY A 288 3.26 2.96 4.95
CA GLY A 288 4.18 1.93 5.42
C GLY A 288 3.53 0.55 5.44
N LYS A 289 2.31 0.40 5.97
CA LYS A 289 1.60 -0.88 5.93
C LYS A 289 1.33 -1.40 4.51
N SER A 290 1.22 -0.51 3.52
CA SER A 290 0.99 -0.90 2.13
C SER A 290 2.28 -1.14 1.35
N LEU A 291 3.42 -0.56 1.76
CA LEU A 291 4.67 -0.57 0.99
C LEU A 291 5.74 -1.47 1.64
N TYR A 292 5.70 -1.62 2.96
CA TYR A 292 6.67 -2.36 3.76
C TYR A 292 6.17 -3.77 4.10
N TRP A 293 4.86 -3.93 4.34
CA TRP A 293 4.26 -5.20 4.72
C TRP A 293 3.49 -5.82 3.54
N GLU A 294 4.08 -6.81 2.89
CA GLU A 294 3.39 -7.64 1.90
C GLU A 294 2.79 -8.85 2.62
N ASP A 295 1.45 -8.96 2.67
CA ASP A 295 0.73 -10.02 3.40
C ASP A 295 0.72 -11.36 2.61
N ASP A 296 1.22 -11.35 1.37
CA ASP A 296 1.24 -12.52 0.48
C ASP A 296 2.58 -13.28 0.61
N ASP A 297 2.45 -14.57 0.91
CA ASP A 297 3.51 -15.59 0.88
C ASP A 297 4.54 -15.62 2.02
N ARG A 298 4.06 -16.04 3.22
CA ARG A 298 4.89 -16.68 4.27
C ARG A 298 5.62 -17.99 3.83
N HIS A 299 5.67 -18.29 2.53
CA HIS A 299 6.26 -19.51 1.98
C HIS A 299 7.47 -19.27 1.08
N SER A 300 7.84 -18.00 0.80
CA SER A 300 9.08 -17.70 0.07
C SER A 300 10.00 -16.87 0.96
N GLY A 301 11.05 -17.50 1.49
CA GLY A 301 12.04 -16.91 2.39
C GLY A 301 12.93 -15.81 1.77
N ALA A 302 12.45 -15.09 0.75
CA ALA A 302 13.17 -14.07 0.00
C ALA A 302 12.47 -12.69 -0.02
N ALA A 303 11.29 -12.54 0.59
CA ALA A 303 10.48 -11.31 0.53
C ALA A 303 11.00 -10.13 1.39
N ALA A 304 12.05 -10.31 2.19
CA ALA A 304 12.54 -9.25 3.09
C ALA A 304 13.29 -8.10 2.39
N GLY A 305 13.67 -8.24 1.10
CA GLY A 305 14.52 -7.25 0.42
C GLY A 305 13.79 -6.08 -0.25
N MET A 306 12.55 -6.26 -0.74
CA MET A 306 11.91 -5.27 -1.62
C MET A 306 11.04 -4.24 -0.89
N GLY A 307 10.40 -4.62 0.23
CA GLY A 307 9.66 -3.68 1.09
C GLY A 307 10.56 -2.57 1.65
N GLU A 308 11.84 -2.86 1.84
CA GLU A 308 12.85 -1.89 2.28
C GLU A 308 13.19 -0.85 1.20
N LEU A 309 13.07 -1.19 -0.10
CA LEU A 309 13.45 -0.28 -1.18
C LEU A 309 12.51 0.91 -1.29
N VAL A 310 11.19 0.66 -1.27
CA VAL A 310 10.19 1.73 -1.43
C VAL A 310 9.79 2.37 -0.11
N PHE A 311 9.96 1.67 1.01
CA PHE A 311 9.86 2.21 2.36
C PHE A 311 11.26 2.24 3.03
N PRO A 312 12.12 3.21 2.67
CA PRO A 312 13.52 3.24 3.11
C PRO A 312 13.62 3.66 4.57
N VAL A 313 13.60 2.68 5.48
CA VAL A 313 13.57 2.89 6.94
C VAL A 313 14.70 3.82 7.41
N GLY A 314 15.93 3.62 6.95
CA GLY A 314 17.07 4.45 7.35
C GLY A 314 16.93 5.92 6.92
N PHE A 315 16.49 6.17 5.68
CA PHE A 315 16.23 7.53 5.19
C PHE A 315 15.09 8.20 5.95
N LEU A 316 13.97 7.49 6.12
CA LEU A 316 12.80 8.00 6.84
C LEU A 316 13.14 8.27 8.31
N ALA A 317 13.89 7.39 8.96
CA ALA A 317 14.33 7.58 10.34
C ALA A 317 15.19 8.84 10.49
N ASP A 318 16.16 9.08 9.60
CA ASP A 318 16.98 10.30 9.63
C ASP A 318 16.12 11.57 9.56
N VAL A 319 15.22 11.62 8.57
CA VAL A 319 14.40 12.81 8.32
C VAL A 319 13.40 13.04 9.46
N LEU A 320 12.69 12.00 9.88
CA LEU A 320 11.64 12.11 10.90
C LEU A 320 12.22 12.38 12.29
N GLU A 321 13.36 11.76 12.64
CA GLU A 321 14.03 12.07 13.90
C GLU A 321 14.61 13.48 13.91
N TRP A 322 15.09 13.97 12.78
CA TRP A 322 15.54 15.35 12.70
C TRP A 322 14.39 16.35 12.89
N ILE A 323 13.23 16.06 12.30
CA ILE A 323 12.00 16.84 12.56
C ILE A 323 11.60 16.74 14.04
N SER A 324 11.68 15.54 14.63
CA SER A 324 11.39 15.32 16.05
C SER A 324 12.28 16.17 16.96
N LEU A 325 13.59 16.21 16.68
CA LEU A 325 14.54 17.01 17.42
C LEU A 325 14.27 18.52 17.27
N TRP A 326 13.92 19.00 16.07
CA TRP A 326 13.47 20.39 15.88
C TRP A 326 12.24 20.71 16.71
N TYR A 327 11.28 19.79 16.80
CA TYR A 327 10.06 19.98 17.58
C TYR A 327 10.35 20.08 19.08
N ILE A 328 11.17 19.17 19.60
CA ILE A 328 11.61 19.16 21.01
C ILE A 328 12.32 20.48 21.36
N ARG A 329 13.22 20.94 20.49
CA ARG A 329 13.96 22.20 20.67
C ARG A 329 13.05 23.43 20.67
N SER A 330 12.11 23.50 19.73
CA SER A 330 11.22 24.66 19.60
C SER A 330 10.17 24.74 20.72
N THR A 331 9.76 23.60 21.28
CA THR A 331 8.74 23.56 22.34
C THR A 331 9.30 23.53 23.76
N GLY A 332 10.60 23.26 23.92
CA GLY A 332 11.25 23.14 25.23
C GLY A 332 10.73 21.95 26.06
N ILE A 333 9.96 21.06 25.46
CA ILE A 333 9.48 19.83 26.09
C ILE A 333 10.69 18.89 26.12
N GLY A 334 11.49 18.94 27.18
CA GLY A 334 12.70 18.13 27.32
C GLY A 334 12.37 16.64 27.49
N ALA A 335 13.18 15.76 26.90
CA ALA A 335 13.05 14.30 26.98
C ALA A 335 13.09 13.73 28.41
N PHE A 336 13.50 14.54 29.40
CA PHE A 336 13.77 14.13 30.79
C PHE A 336 12.84 14.73 31.85
N THR A 337 11.70 15.32 31.50
CA THR A 337 10.76 15.77 32.55
C THR A 337 9.97 14.59 33.15
N GLY A 338 10.65 13.75 33.92
CA GLY A 338 10.08 12.98 35.03
C GLY A 338 9.70 13.88 36.22
N SER A 339 9.29 15.13 35.96
CA SER A 339 8.77 16.04 36.97
C SER A 339 7.26 15.97 36.95
N VAL A 340 6.71 15.48 38.06
CA VAL A 340 5.28 15.23 38.34
C VAL A 340 4.44 16.54 38.35
N ALA A 341 5.03 17.70 38.09
CA ALA A 341 4.39 19.00 38.32
C ALA A 341 3.59 19.60 37.15
N SER A 342 3.56 18.97 35.97
CA SER A 342 2.60 19.31 34.90
C SER A 342 2.30 18.11 34.03
N ALA A 343 1.80 17.05 34.66
CA ALA A 343 1.25 15.87 34.01
C ALA A 343 -0.11 16.18 33.35
N ALA A 344 -0.16 17.19 32.49
CA ALA A 344 -1.27 17.44 31.58
C ALA A 344 -0.84 17.04 30.15
N ALA A 345 -0.93 15.74 29.89
CA ALA A 345 -1.18 15.15 28.56
C ALA A 345 -0.12 15.28 27.45
N ILE A 346 1.18 15.17 27.74
CA ILE A 346 2.16 14.78 26.71
C ILE A 346 2.67 13.39 27.07
N ASP A 347 1.96 12.41 26.54
CA ASP A 347 2.20 10.98 26.75
C ASP A 347 3.63 10.62 26.31
N ALA A 348 4.26 9.62 26.93
CA ALA A 348 5.60 9.14 26.56
C ALA A 348 5.68 8.66 25.10
N THR A 349 4.53 8.53 24.45
CA THR A 349 4.34 8.27 23.01
C THR A 349 4.62 9.48 22.12
N THR A 350 4.58 10.72 22.62
CA THR A 350 4.91 11.93 21.85
C THR A 350 6.41 12.09 21.65
N PHE A 351 7.25 11.64 22.58
CA PHE A 351 8.71 11.73 22.46
C PHE A 351 9.33 10.65 21.56
N ASN A 352 8.65 9.51 21.41
CA ASN A 352 9.10 8.38 20.59
C ASN A 352 8.11 8.09 19.46
N TRP A 353 7.48 9.14 18.94
CA TRP A 353 6.42 9.01 17.93
C TRP A 353 6.94 8.41 16.62
N VAL A 354 8.21 8.68 16.28
CA VAL A 354 8.92 8.12 15.11
C VAL A 354 9.15 6.63 15.29
N LEU A 355 9.68 6.24 16.44
CA LEU A 355 9.87 4.83 16.81
C LEU A 355 8.55 4.05 16.78
N LYS A 356 7.52 4.59 17.43
CA LYS A 356 6.19 3.98 17.45
C LYS A 356 5.63 3.81 16.04
N LEU A 357 5.80 4.81 15.17
CA LEU A 357 5.36 4.75 13.78
C LEU A 357 5.99 3.54 13.06
N PHE A 358 7.31 3.35 13.14
CA PHE A 358 7.98 2.22 12.48
C PHE A 358 7.55 0.87 13.04
N LEU A 359 7.41 0.75 14.36
CA LEU A 359 6.92 -0.47 14.99
C LEU A 359 5.45 -0.78 14.60
N ASP A 360 4.60 0.25 14.50
CA ASP A 360 3.19 0.11 14.09
C ASP A 360 3.05 -0.24 12.59
N VAL A 361 4.04 0.15 11.76
CA VAL A 361 4.17 -0.29 10.36
C VAL A 361 4.53 -1.77 10.27
N GLY A 362 5.23 -2.32 11.27
CA GLY A 362 5.69 -3.71 11.31
C GLY A 362 7.20 -3.88 11.13
N VAL A 363 7.98 -2.79 11.18
CA VAL A 363 9.45 -2.85 11.11
C VAL A 363 9.99 -3.62 12.32
N PRO A 364 10.80 -4.67 12.14
CA PRO A 364 11.40 -5.40 13.24
C PRO A 364 12.35 -4.53 14.08
N HIS A 365 12.39 -4.77 15.39
CA HIS A 365 13.22 -4.00 16.32
C HIS A 365 14.72 -4.06 15.95
N HIS A 366 15.22 -5.20 15.47
CA HIS A 366 16.62 -5.36 15.09
C HIS A 366 16.98 -4.55 13.82
N VAL A 367 16.09 -4.52 12.82
CA VAL A 367 16.26 -3.70 11.60
C VAL A 367 16.32 -2.23 12.00
N LEU A 368 15.37 -1.80 12.82
CA LEU A 368 15.30 -0.41 13.28
C LEU A 368 16.55 -0.02 14.08
N LEU A 369 17.00 -0.88 15.01
CA LEU A 369 18.22 -0.63 15.77
C LEU A 369 19.45 -0.52 14.86
N SER A 370 19.56 -1.38 13.86
CA SER A 370 20.67 -1.36 12.88
C SER A 370 20.65 -0.07 12.04
N CYS A 371 19.48 0.40 11.61
CA CYS A 371 19.35 1.68 10.92
C CYS A 371 19.81 2.85 11.81
N TYR A 372 19.41 2.89 13.08
CA TYR A 372 19.81 3.95 14.00
C TYR A 372 21.30 3.90 14.32
N GLU A 373 21.88 2.70 14.44
CA GLU A 373 23.32 2.51 14.58
C GLU A 373 24.08 3.06 13.36
N GLN A 374 23.60 2.77 12.16
CA GLN A 374 24.20 3.30 10.93
C GLN A 374 24.13 4.84 10.92
N LEU A 375 22.96 5.42 11.23
CA LEU A 375 22.80 6.88 11.35
C LEU A 375 23.71 7.47 12.44
N TYR A 376 23.97 6.72 13.51
CA TYR A 376 24.88 7.12 14.57
C TYR A 376 26.35 7.15 14.11
N ARG A 377 26.78 6.15 13.34
CA ARG A 377 28.14 6.06 12.80
C ARG A 377 28.42 7.10 11.71
N GLU A 378 27.43 7.41 10.87
CA GLU A 378 27.55 8.37 9.76
C GLU A 378 27.53 9.85 10.19
N GLN A 379 27.47 10.15 11.48
CA GLN A 379 27.34 11.52 11.99
C GLN A 379 28.50 12.45 11.61
N SER A 380 29.72 11.92 11.46
CA SER A 380 30.92 12.73 11.15
C SER A 380 30.91 13.34 9.74
N GLU A 381 30.11 12.79 8.83
CA GLU A 381 30.04 13.23 7.42
C GLU A 381 28.95 14.27 7.17
N ARG A 382 28.02 14.45 8.13
CA ARG A 382 26.86 15.34 8.00
C ARG A 382 27.12 16.62 8.81
N LEU A 383 26.90 17.78 8.19
CA LEU A 383 26.99 19.13 8.80
C LEU A 383 26.54 19.12 10.28
N PHE A 384 27.31 19.77 11.16
CA PHE A 384 27.10 19.77 12.62
C PHE A 384 25.62 19.97 12.99
N ARG A 385 24.95 18.87 13.35
CA ARG A 385 23.60 18.83 13.89
C ARG A 385 23.69 18.84 15.41
N GLU A 386 23.64 20.03 16.00
CA GLU A 386 23.72 20.18 17.45
C GLU A 386 22.67 19.29 18.16
N GLY A 387 23.08 18.59 19.24
CA GLY A 387 22.20 17.71 20.01
C GLY A 387 21.77 16.40 19.33
N TRP A 388 22.16 16.16 18.07
CA TRP A 388 21.77 14.98 17.29
C TRP A 388 22.27 13.66 17.88
N THR A 389 23.52 13.63 18.33
CA THR A 389 24.13 12.44 18.94
C THR A 389 23.35 12.01 20.18
N LEU A 390 23.01 12.96 21.07
CA LEU A 390 22.22 12.69 22.27
C LEU A 390 20.81 12.20 21.92
N HIS A 391 20.17 12.82 20.91
CA HIS A 391 18.84 12.44 20.43
C HIS A 391 18.81 11.01 19.88
N LEU A 392 19.76 10.64 19.01
CA LEU A 392 19.82 9.28 18.45
C LEU A 392 20.09 8.23 19.54
N LEU A 393 20.99 8.51 20.48
CA LEU A 393 21.25 7.60 21.60
C LEU A 393 20.00 7.41 22.47
N GLN A 394 19.20 8.46 22.69
CA GLN A 394 17.91 8.35 23.39
C GLN A 394 16.94 7.44 22.62
N SER A 395 16.78 7.63 21.30
CA SER A 395 15.94 6.77 20.48
C SER A 395 16.40 5.30 20.49
N MET A 396 17.70 5.04 20.45
CA MET A 396 18.26 3.68 20.54
C MET A 396 17.99 3.02 21.90
N VAL A 397 18.14 3.76 23.00
CA VAL A 397 17.75 3.29 24.34
C VAL A 397 16.26 2.97 24.41
N ALA A 398 15.42 3.81 23.81
CA ALA A 398 13.98 3.57 23.72
C ALA A 398 13.65 2.30 22.92
N ILE A 399 14.31 2.09 21.76
CA ILE A 399 14.18 0.87 20.94
C ILE A 399 14.49 -0.37 21.79
N ILE A 400 15.65 -0.39 22.46
CA ILE A 400 16.09 -1.54 23.28
C ILE A 400 15.12 -1.81 24.42
N THR A 401 14.66 -0.75 25.10
CA THR A 401 13.72 -0.86 26.23
C THR A 401 12.36 -1.40 25.78
N ILE A 402 11.84 -0.92 24.65
CA ILE A 402 10.59 -1.40 24.06
C ILE A 402 10.72 -2.84 23.58
N TRP A 403 11.82 -3.17 22.91
CA TRP A 403 12.08 -4.54 22.44
C TRP A 403 12.12 -5.54 23.60
N LYS A 404 12.86 -5.22 24.67
CA LYS A 404 12.89 -6.01 25.90
C LYS A 404 11.49 -6.20 26.48
N LYS A 405 10.69 -5.14 26.57
CA LYS A 405 9.31 -5.20 27.09
C LYS A 405 8.41 -6.08 26.22
N HIS A 406 8.56 -6.02 24.90
CA HIS A 406 7.80 -6.84 23.97
C HIS A 406 8.16 -8.32 24.11
N VAL A 407 9.43 -8.66 24.25
CA VAL A 407 9.91 -10.05 24.37
C VAL A 407 9.54 -10.69 25.71
N ILE A 408 9.51 -9.91 26.81
CA ILE A 408 9.11 -10.39 28.14
C ILE A 408 7.58 -10.49 28.27
N SER A 409 6.82 -9.87 27.36
CA SER A 409 5.35 -9.94 27.37
C SER A 409 4.88 -11.38 27.18
N SER A 410 3.84 -11.79 27.94
CA SER A 410 3.22 -13.12 27.82
C SER A 410 2.66 -13.45 26.42
N ARG A 411 2.60 -12.45 25.53
CA ARG A 411 2.12 -12.61 24.14
C ARG A 411 3.25 -12.86 23.13
N ALA A 412 4.52 -12.80 23.53
CA ALA A 412 5.65 -13.03 22.63
C ALA A 412 5.80 -14.51 22.27
N GLY A 413 6.05 -14.81 20.99
CA GLY A 413 6.41 -16.15 20.54
C GLY A 413 7.83 -16.53 20.97
N LYS A 414 8.11 -17.83 21.13
CA LYS A 414 9.44 -18.34 21.50
C LYS A 414 10.54 -17.86 20.53
N ASP A 415 10.20 -17.69 19.26
CA ASP A 415 11.13 -17.26 18.22
C ASP A 415 11.62 -15.82 18.41
N GLN A 416 10.73 -14.91 18.84
CA GLN A 416 11.10 -13.50 19.12
C GLN A 416 12.04 -13.37 20.32
N LEU A 417 11.89 -14.28 21.29
CA LEU A 417 12.74 -14.32 22.47
C LEU A 417 14.14 -14.87 22.14
N ALA A 418 14.21 -15.90 21.30
CA ALA A 418 15.48 -16.43 20.79
C ALA A 418 16.22 -15.40 19.93
N GLU A 419 15.51 -14.68 19.06
CA GLU A 419 16.05 -13.62 18.22
C GLU A 419 16.65 -12.47 19.06
N PHE A 420 15.91 -11.98 20.06
CA PHE A 420 16.40 -10.95 20.97
C PHE A 420 17.64 -11.40 21.74
N ALA A 421 17.65 -12.64 22.25
CA ALA A 421 18.81 -13.19 22.95
C ALA A 421 20.04 -13.32 22.05
N ALA A 422 19.86 -13.68 20.78
CA ALA A 422 20.94 -13.72 19.79
C ALA A 422 21.53 -12.32 19.53
N CYS A 423 20.70 -11.27 19.56
CA CYS A 423 21.15 -9.90 19.38
C CYS A 423 21.76 -9.26 20.65
N CYS A 424 21.44 -9.76 21.86
CA CYS A 424 21.89 -9.16 23.12
C CYS A 424 23.40 -8.88 23.21
N PRO A 425 24.33 -9.77 22.80
CA PRO A 425 25.76 -9.49 22.85
C PRO A 425 26.15 -8.23 22.05
N ASN A 426 25.66 -8.13 20.81
CA ASN A 426 25.93 -6.98 19.95
C ASN A 426 25.37 -5.69 20.57
N VAL A 427 24.17 -5.75 21.16
CA VAL A 427 23.55 -4.59 21.82
C VAL A 427 24.35 -4.15 23.07
N VAL A 428 24.92 -5.10 23.82
CA VAL A 428 25.78 -4.80 24.97
C VAL A 428 27.07 -4.12 24.52
N ASP A 429 27.70 -4.61 23.45
CA ASP A 429 28.90 -4.01 22.86
C ASP A 429 28.62 -2.59 22.34
N LEU A 430 27.46 -2.37 21.71
CA LEU A 430 27.01 -1.03 21.31
C LEU A 430 26.86 -0.08 22.51
N CYS A 431 26.28 -0.57 23.61
CA CYS A 431 26.16 0.23 24.83
C CYS A 431 27.53 0.65 25.37
N ASP A 432 28.57 -0.17 25.23
CA ASP A 432 29.94 0.19 25.63
C ASP A 432 30.54 1.31 24.78
N GLY A 433 30.30 1.28 23.47
CA GLY A 433 30.61 2.40 22.57
C GLY A 433 29.93 3.69 23.04
N PHE A 434 28.61 3.64 23.24
CA PHE A 434 27.82 4.81 23.67
C PHE A 434 28.27 5.38 25.01
N ILE A 435 28.60 4.53 25.99
CA ILE A 435 29.11 4.99 27.29
C ILE A 435 30.46 5.71 27.13
N THR A 436 31.31 5.24 26.22
CA THR A 436 32.62 5.84 25.95
C THR A 436 32.45 7.23 25.33
N ASP A 437 31.58 7.35 24.33
CA ASP A 437 31.31 8.61 23.62
C ASP A 437 30.58 9.64 24.52
N LEU A 438 29.64 9.18 25.34
CA LEU A 438 28.96 10.04 26.32
C LEU A 438 29.87 10.53 27.43
N ARG A 439 30.85 9.73 27.86
CA ARG A 439 31.84 10.18 28.86
C ARG A 439 32.77 11.26 28.32
N ALA A 440 33.09 11.20 27.03
CA ALA A 440 33.88 12.24 26.38
C ALA A 440 33.10 13.57 26.31
N THR A 441 31.79 13.51 26.04
CA THR A 441 30.92 14.69 25.91
C THR A 441 30.36 15.22 27.23
N SER A 442 30.26 14.38 28.28
CA SER A 442 29.73 14.79 29.59
C SER A 442 30.68 15.65 30.42
N GLN A 443 31.96 15.75 30.03
CA GLN A 443 32.94 16.60 30.72
C GLN A 443 32.56 18.09 30.68
N ASP A 444 31.67 18.48 29.76
CA ASP A 444 31.20 19.86 29.56
C ASP A 444 29.99 20.26 30.44
N GLY A 445 29.57 19.41 31.39
CA GLY A 445 28.51 19.77 32.38
C GLY A 445 27.07 19.69 31.86
N ASN A 446 26.82 18.96 30.76
CA ASN A 446 25.47 18.74 30.24
C ASN A 446 24.69 17.72 31.09
N GLY A 447 23.70 18.18 31.87
CA GLY A 447 22.89 17.34 32.75
C GLY A 447 22.12 16.22 32.04
N ASP A 448 21.69 16.46 30.80
CA ASP A 448 20.95 15.47 30.00
C ASP A 448 21.86 14.31 29.55
N ALA A 449 23.12 14.59 29.25
CA ALA A 449 24.11 13.58 28.87
C ALA A 449 24.42 12.64 30.05
N MET A 450 24.51 13.17 31.27
CA MET A 450 24.71 12.38 32.48
C MET A 450 23.51 11.48 32.79
N ALA A 451 22.29 12.01 32.67
CA ALA A 451 21.07 11.24 32.88
C ALA A 451 20.94 10.09 31.85
N LEU A 452 21.27 10.35 30.59
CA LEU A 452 21.28 9.33 29.52
C LEU A 452 22.33 8.26 29.76
N LEU A 453 23.53 8.65 30.19
CA LEU A 453 24.60 7.72 30.53
C LEU A 453 24.22 6.78 31.69
N ASP A 454 23.48 7.25 32.69
CA ASP A 454 22.95 6.38 33.75
C ASP A 454 21.79 5.48 33.26
N GLN A 455 21.01 5.90 32.27
CA GLN A 455 20.04 5.03 31.62
C GLN A 455 20.71 3.91 30.82
N ILE A 456 21.72 4.23 30.00
CA ILE A 456 22.44 3.24 29.19
C ILE A 456 23.13 2.20 30.08
N ARG A 457 23.73 2.62 31.21
CA ARG A 457 24.30 1.69 32.20
C ARG A 457 23.27 0.72 32.77
N ARG A 458 22.08 1.22 33.10
CA ARG A 458 20.97 0.38 33.59
C ARG A 458 20.52 -0.61 32.52
N VAL A 459 20.29 -0.15 31.29
CA VAL A 459 19.91 -1.02 30.16
C VAL A 459 20.98 -2.07 29.88
N LYS A 460 22.26 -1.70 29.87
CA LYS A 460 23.37 -2.64 29.72
C LYS A 460 23.37 -3.71 30.83
N SER A 461 23.27 -3.29 32.10
CA SER A 461 23.22 -4.23 33.23
C SER A 461 22.04 -5.20 33.10
N ASP A 462 20.88 -4.69 32.70
CA ASP A 462 19.68 -5.47 32.48
C ASP A 462 19.84 -6.52 31.36
N LEU A 463 20.50 -6.15 30.25
CA LEU A 463 20.77 -7.06 29.13
C LEU A 463 21.75 -8.17 29.51
N ILE A 464 22.79 -7.84 30.29
CA ILE A 464 23.74 -8.84 30.81
C ILE A 464 23.00 -9.84 31.70
N ASN A 465 22.12 -9.35 32.58
CA ASN A 465 21.34 -10.20 33.48
C ASN A 465 20.25 -11.00 32.74
N PHE A 466 19.72 -10.49 31.63
CA PHE A 466 18.74 -11.22 30.81
C PHE A 466 19.31 -12.57 30.33
N ARG A 467 20.61 -12.63 30.04
CA ARG A 467 21.32 -13.87 29.67
C ARG A 467 21.38 -14.90 30.80
N THR A 468 21.29 -14.49 32.07
CA THR A 468 21.33 -15.40 33.22
C THR A 468 19.96 -15.97 33.60
N PHE A 469 18.87 -15.43 33.06
CA PHE A 469 17.49 -15.88 33.32
C PHE A 469 16.91 -16.79 32.24
N MET A 470 17.62 -16.97 31.12
CA MET A 470 17.32 -17.92 30.07
C MET A 470 18.27 -19.11 30.18
#